data_AF-A0A9J7IHE2-F1
#
_entry.id   AF-A0A9J7IHE2-F1
#
_cell.length_a   1.000
_cell.length_b   1.000
_cell.length_c   1.000
_cell.angle_alpha   90.00
_cell.angle_beta   90.00
_cell.angle_gamma   90.00
#
_symmetry.space_group_name_H-M   'P 1'
#
loop_
_entity.id
_entity.type
_entity.pdbx_description
1 polymer ?
#
loop_
_entity_poly.entity_id
_entity_poly.type
_entity_poly.pdbx_seq_one_letter_code
_entity_poly.pdbx_strand_id
1 'polypeptide(L)'
;MSDEPLQFLPVERWGDLQSVFRKDWTRGVSACAVLDTQRRWLAQGMESNLKIYCPYGDMQNGMVAFNEKDSYYEIIIQCPSDDTSKLATALKTTKLIDWKKSVKVPFAPQNVINLINEIMDDVNVEVEEVFPYDTHILDTTELYKDVKIPEGVTFKHLTTEHLNLIDSTWPYNYPSSDTYFEFLINLKYGYGLYLNNTLITWVLITEAGTLLHLYTVEEHRRKGYAEVLLKLVSNDLLKDGRVVIAYCVPDNYNASKLYTKSGFVAVEDVTWVYLRSK
;
A
#
# COMPACT_ATOMS: atom_id res chain seq x y z
N MET A 1 -31.82 18.52 7.98
CA MET A 1 -30.78 17.60 8.47
C MET A 1 -29.92 17.31 7.27
N SER A 2 -28.63 17.68 7.26
CA SER A 2 -27.75 17.27 6.17
C SER A 2 -27.54 15.77 6.28
N ASP A 3 -27.84 15.03 5.22
CA ASP A 3 -27.49 13.61 5.12
C ASP A 3 -25.98 13.45 5.29
N GLU A 4 -25.54 12.34 5.88
CA GLU A 4 -24.13 12.00 6.02
C GLU A 4 -23.49 11.94 4.61
N PRO A 5 -22.52 12.83 4.30
CA PRO A 5 -21.97 12.93 2.95
C PRO A 5 -21.07 11.75 2.59
N LEU A 6 -20.43 11.06 3.53
CA LEU A 6 -19.66 9.85 3.24
C LEU A 6 -20.57 8.62 3.31
N GLN A 7 -20.98 8.12 2.15
CA GLN A 7 -21.91 6.99 2.07
C GLN A 7 -21.15 5.68 1.89
N PHE A 8 -21.50 4.68 2.71
CA PHE A 8 -20.84 3.37 2.71
C PHE A 8 -21.00 2.67 1.36
N LEU A 9 -19.90 2.11 0.86
CA LEU A 9 -19.86 1.33 -0.36
C LEU A 9 -19.69 -0.17 -0.03
N PRO A 10 -20.73 -0.99 -0.29
CA PRO A 10 -20.69 -2.41 0.00
C PRO A 10 -19.72 -3.16 -0.94
N VAL A 11 -19.20 -4.29 -0.48
CA VAL A 11 -18.09 -5.05 -1.11
C VAL A 11 -18.42 -5.47 -2.54
N GLU A 12 -19.68 -5.80 -2.81
CA GLU A 12 -20.18 -6.20 -4.13
C GLU A 12 -19.95 -5.12 -5.19
N ARG A 13 -19.86 -3.85 -4.77
CA ARG A 13 -19.66 -2.70 -5.65
C ARG A 13 -18.20 -2.25 -5.76
N TRP A 14 -17.27 -2.89 -5.06
CA TRP A 14 -15.85 -2.51 -5.14
C TRP A 14 -15.27 -2.71 -6.55
N GLY A 15 -15.79 -3.67 -7.33
CA GLY A 15 -15.39 -3.86 -8.73
C GLY A 15 -15.76 -2.66 -9.63
N ASP A 16 -16.90 -2.03 -9.36
CA ASP A 16 -17.32 -0.80 -10.06
C ASP A 16 -16.37 0.34 -9.71
N LEU A 17 -16.03 0.49 -8.42
CA LEU A 17 -15.10 1.52 -7.96
C LEU A 17 -13.69 1.33 -8.54
N GLN A 18 -13.20 0.08 -8.62
CA GLN A 18 -11.95 -0.25 -9.34
C GLN A 18 -12.02 0.21 -10.81
N SER A 19 -13.17 0.01 -11.46
CA SER A 19 -13.36 0.43 -12.86
C SER A 19 -13.34 1.95 -13.03
N VAL A 20 -13.78 2.71 -12.02
CA VAL A 20 -13.64 4.18 -12.00
C VAL A 20 -12.18 4.59 -11.89
N PHE A 21 -11.42 4.01 -10.95
CA PHE A 21 -10.01 4.33 -10.76
C PHE A 21 -9.11 3.88 -11.91
N ARG A 22 -9.51 2.85 -12.68
CA ARG A 22 -8.77 2.44 -13.88
C ARG A 22 -8.77 3.48 -15.02
N LYS A 23 -9.64 4.49 -14.98
CA LYS A 23 -9.66 5.57 -16.01
C LYS A 23 -8.37 6.39 -16.01
N ASP A 24 -7.77 6.58 -14.84
CA ASP A 24 -6.43 7.12 -14.66
C ASP A 24 -5.62 6.06 -13.90
N TRP A 25 -5.04 5.12 -14.65
CA TRP A 25 -4.37 3.97 -14.04
C TRP A 25 -3.18 4.38 -13.17
N THR A 26 -2.40 5.38 -13.61
CA THR A 26 -1.22 5.85 -12.88
C THR A 26 -1.55 6.32 -11.47
N ARG A 27 -2.67 7.01 -11.29
CA ARG A 27 -3.14 7.49 -9.97
C ARG A 27 -3.97 6.43 -9.23
N GLY A 28 -4.83 5.73 -9.97
CA GLY A 28 -5.83 4.81 -9.42
C GLY A 28 -5.30 3.43 -9.02
N VAL A 29 -4.06 3.09 -9.38
CA VAL A 29 -3.45 1.78 -9.11
C VAL A 29 -3.45 1.41 -7.63
N SER A 30 -3.12 2.35 -6.75
CA SER A 30 -3.11 2.17 -5.29
C SER A 30 -4.50 1.86 -4.75
N ALA A 31 -5.52 2.59 -5.23
CA ALA A 31 -6.92 2.35 -4.88
C ALA A 31 -7.38 0.96 -5.36
N CYS A 32 -6.99 0.57 -6.57
CA CYS A 32 -7.34 -0.74 -7.11
C CYS A 32 -6.71 -1.89 -6.33
N ALA A 33 -5.44 -1.76 -5.92
CA ALA A 33 -4.70 -2.78 -5.18
C ALA A 33 -5.25 -3.02 -3.77
N VAL A 34 -5.61 -1.95 -3.04
CA VAL A 34 -6.22 -2.10 -1.71
C VAL A 34 -7.59 -2.78 -1.82
N LEU A 35 -8.44 -2.36 -2.76
CA LEU A 35 -9.75 -2.96 -2.98
C LEU A 35 -9.64 -4.44 -3.36
N ASP A 36 -8.69 -4.81 -4.21
CA ASP A 36 -8.48 -6.21 -4.61
C ASP A 36 -7.98 -7.06 -3.43
N THR A 37 -6.98 -6.58 -2.70
CA THR A 37 -6.38 -7.30 -1.57
C THR A 37 -7.41 -7.53 -0.47
N GLN A 38 -8.16 -6.48 -0.10
CA GLN A 38 -9.18 -6.57 0.95
C GLN A 38 -10.36 -7.46 0.54
N ARG A 39 -10.79 -7.42 -0.73
CA ARG A 39 -11.83 -8.33 -1.23
C ARG A 39 -11.40 -9.79 -1.14
N ARG A 40 -10.13 -10.09 -1.44
CA ARG A 40 -9.58 -11.46 -1.31
C ARG A 40 -9.53 -11.93 0.13
N TRP A 41 -9.16 -11.05 1.07
CA TRP A 41 -9.21 -11.36 2.50
C TRP A 41 -10.61 -11.74 2.96
N LEU A 42 -11.59 -10.92 2.62
CA LEU A 42 -13.00 -11.19 2.95
C LEU A 42 -13.48 -12.52 2.34
N ALA A 43 -13.09 -12.82 1.09
CA ALA A 43 -13.42 -14.08 0.43
C ALA A 43 -12.79 -15.32 1.10
N GLN A 44 -11.69 -15.14 1.84
CA GLN A 44 -11.04 -16.18 2.65
C GLN A 44 -11.63 -16.29 4.06
N GLY A 45 -12.69 -15.54 4.37
CA GLY A 45 -13.34 -15.53 5.69
C GLY A 45 -12.58 -14.72 6.74
N MET A 46 -11.63 -13.88 6.32
CA MET A 46 -10.94 -12.97 7.23
C MET A 46 -11.80 -11.76 7.54
N GLU A 47 -11.67 -11.23 8.76
CA GLU A 47 -12.28 -9.96 9.14
C GLU A 47 -11.43 -8.79 8.64
N SER A 48 -12.10 -7.72 8.19
CA SER A 48 -11.46 -6.46 7.84
C SER A 48 -12.18 -5.30 8.52
N ASN A 49 -11.39 -4.44 9.16
CA ASN A 49 -11.88 -3.19 9.76
C ASN A 49 -11.97 -2.04 8.73
N LEU A 50 -11.52 -2.26 7.50
CA LEU A 50 -11.53 -1.24 6.45
C LEU A 50 -12.94 -1.05 5.89
N LYS A 51 -13.51 0.13 6.08
CA LYS A 51 -14.81 0.51 5.51
C LYS A 51 -14.61 1.50 4.37
N ILE A 52 -15.22 1.23 3.22
CA ILE A 52 -15.11 2.10 2.04
C ILE A 52 -16.31 3.04 1.98
N TYR A 53 -16.07 4.32 1.77
CA TYR A 53 -17.10 5.34 1.57
C TYR A 53 -16.84 6.13 0.28
N CYS A 54 -17.92 6.55 -0.38
CA CYS A 54 -17.88 7.46 -1.52
C CYS A 54 -18.63 8.75 -1.18
N PRO A 55 -18.08 9.94 -1.50
CA PRO A 55 -18.77 11.20 -1.28
C PRO A 55 -20.10 11.25 -2.04
N TYR A 56 -21.18 11.48 -1.30
CA TYR A 56 -22.58 11.50 -1.75
C TYR A 56 -23.02 10.21 -2.47
N GLY A 57 -22.36 9.09 -2.18
CA GLY A 57 -22.66 7.78 -2.81
C GLY A 57 -22.21 7.64 -4.25
N ASP A 58 -21.50 8.64 -4.80
CA ASP A 58 -21.00 8.64 -6.16
C ASP A 58 -19.50 8.34 -6.20
N MET A 59 -19.15 7.23 -6.85
CA MET A 59 -17.77 6.77 -7.02
C MET A 59 -16.91 7.75 -7.82
N GLN A 60 -17.50 8.60 -8.66
CA GLN A 60 -16.75 9.64 -9.39
C GLN A 60 -16.19 10.71 -8.45
N ASN A 61 -16.80 10.89 -7.27
CA ASN A 61 -16.32 11.88 -6.30
C ASN A 61 -15.13 11.37 -5.46
N GLY A 62 -14.77 10.09 -5.57
CA GLY A 62 -13.64 9.50 -4.87
C GLY A 62 -13.99 8.43 -3.86
N MET A 63 -12.95 8.02 -3.13
CA MET A 63 -12.95 6.96 -2.13
C MET A 63 -12.33 7.48 -0.85
N VAL A 64 -13.00 7.22 0.27
CA VAL A 64 -12.48 7.37 1.62
C VAL A 64 -12.54 5.98 2.26
N ALA A 65 -11.41 5.27 2.27
CA ALA A 65 -11.30 4.00 2.97
C ALA A 65 -10.86 4.27 4.41
N PHE A 66 -11.75 4.02 5.36
CA PHE A 66 -11.57 4.36 6.76
C PHE A 66 -11.27 3.11 7.58
N ASN A 67 -10.15 3.13 8.30
CA ASN A 67 -9.73 2.08 9.21
C ASN A 67 -9.42 2.69 10.57
N GLU A 68 -10.22 2.34 11.58
CA GLU A 68 -9.99 2.79 12.94
C GLU A 68 -8.95 1.90 13.63
N LYS A 69 -7.83 2.49 14.05
CA LYS A 69 -6.83 1.88 14.91
C LYS A 69 -7.00 2.40 16.34
N ASP A 70 -6.35 1.74 17.30
CA ASP A 70 -6.49 2.10 18.72
C ASP A 70 -6.12 3.57 18.99
N SER A 71 -4.97 4.03 18.48
CA SER A 71 -4.44 5.38 18.75
C SER A 71 -4.64 6.42 17.64
N TYR A 72 -4.97 6.00 16.42
CA TYR A 72 -5.12 6.91 15.26
C TYR A 72 -6.16 6.38 14.25
N TYR A 73 -6.56 7.22 13.30
CA TYR A 73 -7.30 6.79 12.10
C TYR A 73 -6.35 6.61 10.93
N GLU A 74 -6.44 5.48 10.23
CA GLU A 74 -5.83 5.33 8.91
C GLU A 74 -6.91 5.55 7.84
N ILE A 75 -6.72 6.58 7.02
CA ILE A 75 -7.71 7.00 6.03
C ILE A 75 -7.05 7.06 4.66
N ILE A 76 -7.37 6.11 3.79
CA ILE A 76 -6.93 6.14 2.40
C ILE A 76 -7.90 7.01 1.62
N ILE A 77 -7.40 8.11 1.05
CA ILE A 77 -8.20 9.05 0.28
C ILE A 77 -7.71 9.01 -1.17
N GLN A 78 -8.62 8.77 -2.11
CA GLN A 78 -8.32 8.68 -3.54
C GLN A 78 -9.43 9.37 -4.33
N CYS A 79 -9.07 10.12 -5.37
CA CYS A 79 -10.04 10.78 -6.25
C CYS A 79 -9.71 10.48 -7.72
N PRO A 80 -10.66 10.00 -8.54
CA PRO A 80 -10.40 9.60 -9.92
C PRO A 80 -10.30 10.79 -10.89
N SER A 81 -10.44 12.01 -10.41
CA SER A 81 -10.32 13.25 -11.18
C SER A 81 -9.51 14.29 -10.41
N ASP A 82 -9.10 15.36 -11.11
CA ASP A 82 -8.48 16.53 -10.48
C ASP A 82 -9.51 17.39 -9.72
N ASP A 83 -10.80 17.27 -10.04
CA ASP A 83 -11.87 17.97 -9.32
C ASP A 83 -12.21 17.24 -8.02
N THR A 84 -11.61 17.73 -6.93
CA THR A 84 -11.78 17.18 -5.59
C THR A 84 -12.85 17.92 -4.78
N SER A 85 -13.61 18.85 -5.36
CA SER A 85 -14.51 19.76 -4.64
C SER A 85 -15.60 19.05 -3.81
N LYS A 86 -16.19 17.99 -4.37
CA LYS A 86 -17.19 17.15 -3.69
C LYS A 86 -16.58 16.36 -2.53
N LEU A 87 -15.38 15.82 -2.73
CA LEU A 87 -14.62 15.12 -1.70
C LEU A 87 -14.23 16.06 -0.56
N ALA A 88 -13.75 17.26 -0.87
CA ALA A 88 -13.42 18.29 0.11
C ALA A 88 -14.63 18.64 0.97
N THR A 89 -15.77 18.91 0.31
CA THR A 89 -17.02 19.24 1.03
C THR A 89 -17.45 18.08 1.93
N ALA A 90 -17.37 16.84 1.46
CA ALA A 90 -17.74 15.67 2.25
C ALA A 90 -16.83 15.47 3.46
N LEU A 91 -15.51 15.59 3.31
CA LEU A 91 -14.55 15.46 4.41
C LEU A 91 -14.72 16.56 5.48
N LYS A 92 -15.12 17.77 5.08
CA LYS A 92 -15.42 18.88 5.99
C LYS A 92 -16.70 18.71 6.78
N THR A 93 -17.69 18.03 6.21
CA THR A 93 -19.06 18.00 6.76
C THR A 93 -19.49 16.63 7.29
N THR A 94 -18.68 15.59 7.06
CA THR A 94 -18.91 14.24 7.60
C THR A 94 -18.88 14.23 9.13
N LYS A 95 -19.66 13.34 9.73
CA LYS A 95 -19.61 13.04 11.16
C LYS A 95 -18.90 11.73 11.46
N LEU A 96 -18.43 11.02 10.43
CA LEU A 96 -17.75 9.73 10.58
C LEU A 96 -16.30 9.89 11.05
N ILE A 97 -15.68 11.02 10.75
CA ILE A 97 -14.27 11.29 11.07
C ILE A 97 -14.23 12.29 12.22
N ASP A 98 -13.79 11.84 13.39
CA ASP A 98 -13.43 12.74 14.49
C ASP A 98 -12.00 13.25 14.28
N TRP A 99 -11.88 14.42 13.66
CA TRP A 99 -10.61 15.08 13.34
C TRP A 99 -9.77 15.45 14.59
N LYS A 100 -10.29 15.28 15.81
CA LYS A 100 -9.51 15.42 17.05
C LYS A 100 -8.52 14.28 17.26
N LYS A 101 -8.79 13.10 16.70
CA LYS A 101 -7.88 11.96 16.75
C LYS A 101 -6.81 12.12 15.67
N SER A 102 -5.58 11.68 15.93
CA SER A 102 -4.52 11.68 14.92
C SER A 102 -4.94 10.89 13.69
N VAL A 103 -4.62 11.39 12.50
CA VAL A 103 -4.97 10.78 11.22
C VAL A 103 -3.71 10.52 10.40
N LYS A 104 -3.58 9.31 9.88
CA LYS A 104 -2.59 8.92 8.88
C LYS A 104 -3.31 8.77 7.54
N VAL A 105 -2.86 9.52 6.54
CA VAL A 105 -3.30 9.37 5.14
C VAL A 105 -2.16 8.74 4.34
N PRO A 106 -2.19 7.41 4.11
CA PRO A 106 -1.13 6.74 3.38
C PRO A 106 -1.31 6.88 1.86
N PHE A 107 -0.19 6.90 1.12
CA PHE A 107 -0.12 6.90 -0.34
C PHE A 107 -1.10 7.88 -1.04
N ALA A 108 -1.23 9.09 -0.50
CA ALA A 108 -2.05 10.14 -1.09
C ALA A 108 -1.39 10.67 -2.39
N PRO A 109 -2.11 10.66 -3.54
CA PRO A 109 -1.67 11.33 -4.76
C PRO A 109 -1.70 12.86 -4.61
N GLN A 110 -1.10 13.59 -5.55
CA GLN A 110 -0.88 15.04 -5.40
C GLN A 110 -2.19 15.83 -5.30
N ASN A 111 -3.23 15.44 -6.04
CA ASN A 111 -4.55 16.09 -5.95
C ASN A 111 -5.18 15.94 -4.55
N VAL A 112 -4.94 14.81 -3.87
CA VAL A 112 -5.39 14.57 -2.50
C VAL A 112 -4.57 15.39 -1.50
N ILE A 113 -3.26 15.54 -1.71
CA ILE A 113 -2.42 16.44 -0.89
C ILE A 113 -2.91 17.88 -0.97
N ASN A 114 -3.21 18.36 -2.19
CA ASN A 114 -3.76 19.70 -2.38
C ASN A 114 -5.11 19.85 -1.67
N LEU A 115 -5.98 18.85 -1.74
CA LEU A 115 -7.24 18.82 -1.01
C LEU A 115 -7.06 18.82 0.51
N ILE A 116 -6.10 18.08 1.06
CA ILE A 116 -5.84 18.07 2.51
C ILE A 116 -5.44 19.48 2.97
N ASN A 117 -4.55 20.14 2.23
CA ASN A 117 -4.14 21.51 2.52
C ASN A 117 -5.31 22.51 2.42
N GLU A 118 -6.27 22.28 1.51
CA GLU A 118 -7.47 23.12 1.38
C GLU A 118 -8.38 23.02 2.61
N ILE A 119 -8.57 21.82 3.16
CA ILE A 119 -9.58 21.59 4.21
C ILE A 119 -9.04 21.65 5.65
N MET A 120 -7.71 21.69 5.84
CA MET A 120 -7.09 21.51 7.16
C MET A 120 -7.55 22.53 8.21
N ASP A 121 -7.77 23.78 7.81
CA ASP A 121 -8.27 24.84 8.70
C ASP A 121 -9.75 24.60 9.06
N ASP A 122 -10.56 24.19 8.08
CA ASP A 122 -11.99 23.92 8.27
C ASP A 122 -12.24 22.76 9.24
N VAL A 123 -11.34 21.76 9.26
CA VAL A 123 -11.44 20.58 10.15
C VAL A 123 -10.54 20.67 11.39
N ASN A 124 -9.91 21.82 11.63
CA ASN A 124 -9.04 22.10 12.79
C ASN A 124 -7.88 21.10 12.98
N VAL A 125 -7.16 20.79 11.90
CA VAL A 125 -5.97 19.92 11.94
C VAL A 125 -4.75 20.62 11.35
N GLU A 126 -3.57 20.16 11.74
CA GLU A 126 -2.29 20.56 11.16
C GLU A 126 -1.46 19.34 10.76
N VAL A 127 -0.54 19.56 9.83
CA VAL A 127 0.39 18.53 9.37
C VAL A 127 1.48 18.33 10.43
N GLU A 128 1.60 17.10 10.92
CA GLU A 128 2.63 16.68 11.86
C GLU A 128 3.88 16.20 11.11
N GLU A 129 3.70 15.29 10.15
CA GLU A 129 4.79 14.72 9.35
C GLU A 129 4.35 14.46 7.90
N VAL A 130 5.30 14.54 6.98
CA VAL A 130 5.10 14.28 5.54
C VAL A 130 6.24 13.43 5.02
N PHE A 131 5.90 12.31 4.39
CA PHE A 131 6.88 11.39 3.80
C PHE A 131 6.53 11.13 2.34
N PRO A 132 7.24 11.73 1.37
CA PRO A 132 7.07 11.44 -0.04
C PRO A 132 7.71 10.08 -0.40
N TYR A 133 7.14 9.41 -1.40
CA TYR A 133 7.63 8.13 -1.93
C TYR A 133 7.51 8.10 -3.45
N ASP A 134 8.56 7.60 -4.09
CA ASP A 134 8.58 7.25 -5.49
C ASP A 134 7.68 6.03 -5.72
N THR A 135 6.80 6.07 -6.72
CA THR A 135 5.91 4.94 -7.05
C THR A 135 6.43 4.17 -8.25
N HIS A 136 6.64 2.86 -8.08
CA HIS A 136 6.99 1.93 -9.14
C HIS A 136 5.92 0.85 -9.32
N ILE A 137 5.42 0.68 -10.54
CA ILE A 137 4.45 -0.38 -10.85
C ILE A 137 4.98 -1.33 -11.92
N LEU A 138 4.67 -2.61 -11.79
CA LEU A 138 4.84 -3.59 -12.85
C LEU A 138 3.54 -3.67 -13.66
N ASP A 139 3.43 -2.84 -14.69
CA ASP A 139 2.24 -2.72 -15.52
C ASP A 139 2.24 -3.72 -16.68
N THR A 140 2.07 -5.00 -16.35
CA THR A 140 2.00 -6.08 -17.35
C THR A 140 1.27 -7.29 -16.77
N THR A 141 0.73 -8.13 -17.65
CA THR A 141 0.25 -9.47 -17.31
C THR A 141 1.24 -10.57 -17.70
N GLU A 142 2.33 -10.20 -18.39
CA GLU A 142 3.35 -11.13 -18.84
C GLU A 142 4.25 -11.56 -17.68
N LEU A 143 4.37 -12.88 -17.48
CA LEU A 143 5.26 -13.45 -16.49
C LEU A 143 6.72 -13.35 -16.93
N TYR A 144 7.62 -13.12 -15.98
CA TYR A 144 9.05 -13.29 -16.22
C TYR A 144 9.35 -14.75 -16.57
N LYS A 145 9.93 -14.94 -17.76
CA LYS A 145 10.37 -16.25 -18.24
C LYS A 145 11.79 -16.55 -17.76
N ASP A 146 12.09 -17.83 -17.59
CA ASP A 146 13.45 -18.33 -17.30
C ASP A 146 14.14 -17.68 -16.08
N VAL A 147 13.38 -17.36 -15.03
CA VAL A 147 13.95 -16.83 -13.77
C VAL A 147 14.77 -17.93 -13.09
N LYS A 148 16.10 -17.89 -13.29
CA LYS A 148 17.02 -18.87 -12.72
C LYS A 148 17.29 -18.57 -11.25
N ILE A 149 16.91 -19.51 -10.40
CA ILE A 149 17.32 -19.52 -8.99
C ILE A 149 18.77 -20.03 -8.94
N PRO A 150 19.72 -19.29 -8.32
CA PRO A 150 21.11 -19.74 -8.19
C PRO A 150 21.24 -21.08 -7.46
N GLU A 151 22.31 -21.82 -7.73
CA GLU A 151 22.60 -23.09 -7.05
C GLU A 151 22.66 -22.93 -5.53
N GLY A 152 22.10 -23.88 -4.80
CA GLY A 152 22.01 -23.86 -3.32
C GLY A 152 20.99 -22.87 -2.77
N VAL A 153 20.28 -22.12 -3.62
CA VAL A 153 19.22 -21.20 -3.23
C VAL A 153 17.84 -21.82 -3.41
N THR A 154 16.94 -21.59 -2.44
CA THR A 154 15.53 -21.99 -2.53
C THR A 154 14.62 -20.79 -2.32
N PHE A 155 13.47 -20.76 -3.00
CA PHE A 155 12.42 -19.75 -2.85
C PHE A 155 11.25 -20.34 -2.07
N LYS A 156 10.88 -19.69 -0.97
CA LYS A 156 9.84 -20.15 -0.04
C LYS A 156 9.11 -18.97 0.58
N HIS A 157 7.92 -19.22 1.12
CA HIS A 157 7.29 -18.27 2.04
C HIS A 157 8.13 -18.12 3.31
N LEU A 158 8.12 -16.92 3.87
CA LEU A 158 8.68 -16.66 5.19
C LEU A 158 7.89 -17.43 6.25
N THR A 159 8.57 -17.72 7.34
CA THR A 159 8.00 -18.26 8.58
C THR A 159 8.32 -17.29 9.72
N THR A 160 7.64 -17.43 10.85
CA THR A 160 7.86 -16.59 12.03
C THR A 160 9.24 -16.79 12.67
N GLU A 161 10.00 -17.81 12.26
CA GLU A 161 11.36 -18.07 12.77
C GLU A 161 12.35 -16.93 12.44
N HIS A 162 12.07 -16.12 11.42
CA HIS A 162 12.93 -15.00 11.00
C HIS A 162 12.42 -13.64 11.48
N LEU A 163 11.39 -13.61 12.32
CA LEU A 163 10.70 -12.36 12.66
C LEU A 163 11.66 -11.31 13.23
N ASN A 164 12.52 -11.71 14.16
CA ASN A 164 13.50 -10.81 14.77
C ASN A 164 14.48 -10.22 13.74
N LEU A 165 14.95 -11.02 12.78
CA LEU A 165 15.83 -10.55 11.72
C LEU A 165 15.12 -9.56 10.80
N ILE A 166 13.89 -9.87 10.40
CA ILE A 166 13.08 -9.03 9.51
C ILE A 166 12.80 -7.70 10.20
N ASP A 167 12.35 -7.72 11.46
CA ASP A 167 12.02 -6.52 12.22
C ASP A 167 13.24 -5.64 12.49
N SER A 168 14.32 -6.22 13.03
CA SER A 168 15.53 -5.46 13.42
C SER A 168 16.29 -4.82 12.25
N THR A 169 16.04 -5.28 11.02
CA THR A 169 16.66 -4.72 9.81
C THR A 169 15.76 -3.72 9.09
N TRP A 170 14.52 -3.52 9.55
CA TRP A 170 13.63 -2.53 8.97
C TRP A 170 14.01 -1.14 9.50
N PRO A 171 14.38 -0.17 8.65
CA PRO A 171 14.81 1.16 9.11
C PRO A 171 13.72 1.96 9.84
N TYR A 172 12.46 1.54 9.70
CA TYR A 172 11.28 2.20 10.27
C TYR A 172 10.62 1.35 11.36
N ASN A 173 11.37 0.43 11.97
CA ASN A 173 10.84 -0.42 13.04
C ASN A 173 10.33 0.41 14.22
N TYR A 174 9.29 -0.09 14.88
CA TYR A 174 8.62 0.55 16.01
C TYR A 174 8.23 -0.54 17.03
N PRO A 175 7.87 -0.19 18.29
CA PRO A 175 7.69 -1.18 19.37
C PRO A 175 6.73 -2.35 19.12
N SER A 176 5.95 -2.34 18.04
CA SER A 176 5.03 -3.42 17.64
C SER A 176 5.11 -3.79 16.15
N SER A 177 6.19 -3.40 15.44
CA SER A 177 6.37 -3.76 14.04
C SER A 177 6.59 -5.26 13.82
N ASP A 178 7.12 -5.96 14.81
CA ASP A 178 7.23 -7.41 14.84
C ASP A 178 5.85 -8.08 14.75
N THR A 179 4.87 -7.60 15.52
CA THR A 179 3.49 -8.11 15.51
C THR A 179 2.85 -7.91 14.13
N TYR A 180 3.15 -6.77 13.48
CA TYR A 180 2.69 -6.50 12.12
C TYR A 180 3.35 -7.45 11.09
N PHE A 181 4.66 -7.68 11.17
CA PHE A 181 5.34 -8.64 10.30
C PHE A 181 4.86 -10.09 10.54
N GLU A 182 4.64 -10.48 11.79
CA GLU A 182 4.07 -11.79 12.14
C GLU A 182 2.69 -11.97 11.49
N PHE A 183 1.83 -10.96 11.59
CA PHE A 183 0.53 -10.94 10.93
C PHE A 183 0.67 -11.17 9.42
N LEU A 184 1.52 -10.41 8.71
CA LEU A 184 1.73 -10.59 7.27
C LEU A 184 2.30 -11.97 6.92
N ILE A 185 3.22 -12.51 7.72
CA ILE A 185 3.81 -13.83 7.52
C ILE A 185 2.74 -14.93 7.68
N ASN A 186 1.87 -14.81 8.67
CA ASN A 186 0.77 -15.76 8.91
C ASN A 186 -0.25 -15.75 7.75
N LEU A 187 -0.41 -14.62 7.06
CA LEU A 187 -1.20 -14.50 5.83
C LEU A 187 -0.49 -15.02 4.57
N LYS A 188 0.71 -15.61 4.70
CA LYS A 188 1.57 -16.02 3.57
C LYS A 188 1.97 -14.87 2.66
N TYR A 189 2.04 -13.65 3.20
CA TYR A 189 2.44 -12.46 2.45
C TYR A 189 3.95 -12.19 2.51
N GLY A 190 4.70 -13.00 3.24
CA GLY A 190 6.17 -12.97 3.24
C GLY A 190 6.79 -13.98 2.27
N TYR A 191 7.80 -13.54 1.52
CA TYR A 191 8.58 -14.36 0.60
C TYR A 191 10.07 -14.20 0.88
N GLY A 192 10.84 -15.28 0.71
CA GLY A 192 12.28 -15.29 0.96
C GLY A 192 13.08 -16.19 0.02
N LEU A 193 14.34 -15.81 -0.20
CA LEU A 193 15.37 -16.70 -0.74
C LEU A 193 16.27 -17.18 0.38
N TYR A 194 16.57 -18.49 0.34
CA TYR A 194 17.34 -19.19 1.34
C TYR A 194 18.56 -19.84 0.70
N LEU A 195 19.77 -19.45 1.12
CA LEU A 195 21.01 -20.11 0.71
C LEU A 195 21.40 -21.13 1.78
N ASN A 196 21.42 -22.41 1.44
CA ASN A 196 21.73 -23.51 2.37
C ASN A 196 20.88 -23.43 3.67
N ASN A 197 19.58 -23.16 3.53
CA ASN A 197 18.60 -22.94 4.61
C ASN A 197 18.75 -21.66 5.44
N THR A 198 19.69 -20.77 5.12
CA THR A 198 19.79 -19.44 5.74
C THR A 198 19.03 -18.41 4.92
N LEU A 199 18.13 -17.63 5.53
CA LEU A 199 17.43 -16.53 4.85
C LEU A 199 18.42 -15.43 4.46
N ILE A 200 18.49 -15.08 3.16
CA ILE A 200 19.45 -14.10 2.62
C ILE A 200 18.80 -12.89 1.97
N THR A 201 17.55 -13.01 1.50
CA THR A 201 16.77 -11.88 0.98
C THR A 201 15.29 -12.16 1.13
N TRP A 202 14.51 -11.13 1.40
CA TRP A 202 13.06 -11.24 1.60
C TRP A 202 12.32 -10.01 1.10
N VAL A 203 11.01 -10.17 0.93
CA VAL A 203 10.04 -9.10 0.68
C VAL A 203 8.70 -9.55 1.26
N LEU A 204 7.91 -8.60 1.77
CA LEU A 204 6.55 -8.85 2.23
C LEU A 204 5.55 -8.08 1.37
N ILE A 205 4.27 -8.44 1.47
CA ILE A 205 3.15 -7.72 0.86
C ILE A 205 2.30 -7.12 1.98
N THR A 206 1.97 -5.84 1.88
CA THR A 206 1.08 -5.16 2.84
C THR A 206 -0.37 -5.60 2.71
N GLU A 207 -1.21 -5.22 3.66
CA GLU A 207 -2.67 -5.30 3.59
C GLU A 207 -3.29 -4.47 2.46
N ALA A 208 -2.54 -3.51 1.92
CA ALA A 208 -2.90 -2.71 0.75
C ALA A 208 -2.44 -3.34 -0.56
N GLY A 209 -1.71 -4.46 -0.51
CA GLY A 209 -1.24 -5.19 -1.68
C GLY A 209 0.06 -4.68 -2.29
N THR A 210 0.82 -3.86 -1.56
CA THR A 210 2.08 -3.27 -2.04
C THR A 210 3.29 -4.01 -1.46
N LEU A 211 4.42 -3.97 -2.17
CA LEU A 211 5.68 -4.53 -1.70
C LEU A 211 6.18 -3.76 -0.47
N LEU A 212 6.64 -4.49 0.54
CA LEU A 212 7.16 -3.98 1.80
C LEU A 212 8.49 -4.65 2.11
N HIS A 213 9.44 -3.85 2.60
CA HIS A 213 10.69 -4.34 3.20
C HIS A 213 11.45 -5.34 2.33
N LEU A 214 11.66 -4.99 1.05
CA LEU A 214 12.57 -5.73 0.18
C LEU A 214 14.00 -5.53 0.68
N TYR A 215 14.61 -6.59 1.20
CA TYR A 215 15.92 -6.51 1.82
C TYR A 215 16.81 -7.69 1.42
N THR A 216 18.10 -7.44 1.32
CA THR A 216 19.14 -8.46 1.16
C THR A 216 20.21 -8.23 2.21
N VAL A 217 20.54 -9.30 2.95
CA VAL A 217 21.61 -9.36 3.95
C VAL A 217 22.92 -8.86 3.35
N GLU A 218 23.70 -8.09 4.11
CA GLU A 218 24.79 -7.25 3.58
C GLU A 218 25.82 -8.07 2.79
N GLU A 219 26.22 -9.22 3.33
CA GLU A 219 27.19 -10.15 2.76
C GLU A 219 26.69 -10.80 1.46
N HIS A 220 25.39 -10.72 1.19
CA HIS A 220 24.73 -11.28 0.00
C HIS A 220 24.31 -10.20 -1.01
N ARG A 221 24.56 -8.92 -0.75
CA ARG A 221 24.24 -7.83 -1.69
C ARG A 221 25.09 -7.91 -2.96
N ARG A 222 24.61 -7.25 -4.02
CA ARG A 222 25.27 -7.16 -5.35
C ARG A 222 25.46 -8.51 -6.07
N LYS A 223 24.83 -9.59 -5.60
CA LYS A 223 24.85 -10.93 -6.20
C LYS A 223 23.59 -11.26 -7.03
N GLY A 224 22.68 -10.29 -7.20
CA GLY A 224 21.44 -10.44 -7.99
C GLY A 224 20.24 -11.04 -7.26
N TYR A 225 20.37 -11.42 -5.98
CA TYR A 225 19.30 -12.09 -5.24
C TYR A 225 18.01 -11.27 -5.12
N ALA A 226 18.09 -9.97 -4.84
CA ALA A 226 16.91 -9.11 -4.78
C ALA A 226 16.13 -9.09 -6.11
N GLU A 227 16.82 -9.10 -7.24
CA GLU A 227 16.19 -9.14 -8.57
C GLU A 227 15.51 -10.48 -8.84
N VAL A 228 16.17 -11.59 -8.47
CA VAL A 228 15.58 -12.92 -8.59
C VAL A 228 14.33 -13.03 -7.71
N LEU A 229 14.41 -12.60 -6.44
CA LEU A 229 13.28 -12.62 -5.53
C LEU A 229 12.13 -11.76 -6.06
N LEU A 230 12.41 -10.52 -6.47
CA LEU A 230 11.41 -9.60 -7.00
C LEU A 230 10.67 -10.20 -8.20
N LYS A 231 11.37 -10.81 -9.17
CA LYS A 231 10.74 -11.45 -10.33
C LYS A 231 9.88 -12.66 -9.95
N LEU A 232 10.32 -13.48 -8.99
CA LEU A 232 9.56 -14.63 -8.52
C LEU A 232 8.26 -14.20 -7.83
N VAL A 233 8.35 -13.23 -6.92
CA VAL A 233 7.18 -12.69 -6.20
C VAL A 233 6.24 -11.98 -7.17
N SER A 234 6.76 -11.19 -8.10
CA SER A 234 5.95 -10.60 -9.16
C SER A 234 5.22 -11.66 -9.98
N ASN A 235 5.87 -12.77 -10.36
CA ASN A 235 5.20 -13.86 -11.07
C ASN A 235 4.05 -14.47 -10.26
N ASP A 236 4.20 -14.67 -8.95
CA ASP A 236 3.13 -15.20 -8.11
C ASP A 236 1.96 -14.22 -8.00
N LEU A 237 2.24 -12.92 -7.81
CA LEU A 237 1.21 -11.88 -7.79
C LEU A 237 0.47 -11.77 -9.15
N LEU A 238 1.20 -11.81 -10.26
CA LEU A 238 0.63 -11.71 -11.61
C LEU A 238 -0.24 -12.92 -11.97
N LYS A 239 0.14 -14.14 -11.58
CA LYS A 239 -0.69 -15.35 -11.75
C LYS A 239 -2.03 -15.21 -11.01
N ASP A 240 -2.02 -14.54 -9.87
CA ASP A 240 -3.22 -14.26 -9.09
C ASP A 240 -4.03 -13.07 -9.66
N GLY A 241 -3.57 -12.43 -10.73
CA GLY A 241 -4.19 -11.25 -11.35
C GLY A 241 -4.01 -9.97 -10.53
N ARG A 242 -2.97 -9.91 -9.68
CA ARG A 242 -2.66 -8.74 -8.85
C ARG A 242 -1.63 -7.86 -9.55
N VAL A 243 -1.81 -6.55 -9.44
CA VAL A 243 -0.77 -5.57 -9.80
C VAL A 243 0.37 -5.64 -8.76
N VAL A 244 1.60 -5.40 -9.20
CA VAL A 244 2.76 -5.29 -8.31
C VAL A 244 3.13 -3.83 -8.18
N ILE A 245 3.05 -3.31 -6.96
CA ILE A 245 3.34 -1.90 -6.63
C ILE A 245 4.44 -1.86 -5.59
N ALA A 246 5.43 -1.02 -5.80
CA ALA A 246 6.46 -0.72 -4.82
C ALA A 246 6.51 0.78 -4.57
N TYR A 247 6.54 1.15 -3.29
CA TYR A 247 6.85 2.51 -2.87
C TYR A 247 8.28 2.54 -2.35
N CYS A 248 9.02 3.56 -2.74
CA CYS A 248 10.42 3.71 -2.40
C CYS A 248 10.65 5.12 -1.86
N VAL A 249 11.40 5.28 -0.77
CA VAL A 249 11.81 6.63 -0.37
C VAL A 249 12.70 7.25 -1.46
N PRO A 250 12.59 8.55 -1.74
CA PRO A 250 13.27 9.19 -2.89
C PRO A 250 14.78 8.99 -2.93
N ASP A 251 15.42 8.88 -1.76
CA ASP A 251 16.89 8.73 -1.66
C ASP A 251 17.37 7.27 -1.80
N ASN A 252 16.46 6.30 -1.92
CA ASN A 252 16.83 4.90 -2.10
C ASN A 252 17.03 4.54 -3.57
N TYR A 253 18.04 5.18 -4.17
CA TYR A 253 18.43 5.00 -5.57
C TYR A 253 18.75 3.54 -5.95
N ASN A 254 19.16 2.72 -4.98
CA ASN A 254 19.45 1.30 -5.23
C ASN A 254 18.16 0.51 -5.49
N ALA A 255 17.10 0.75 -4.71
CA ALA A 255 15.80 0.12 -4.94
C ALA A 255 15.17 0.63 -6.25
N SER A 256 15.18 1.94 -6.50
CA SER A 256 14.67 2.50 -7.77
C SER A 256 15.37 1.89 -9.01
N LYS A 257 16.71 1.76 -8.98
CA LYS A 257 17.45 1.06 -10.04
C LYS A 257 17.06 -0.41 -10.19
N LEU A 258 16.81 -1.10 -9.08
CA LEU A 258 16.38 -2.49 -9.09
C LEU A 258 14.99 -2.65 -9.74
N TYR A 259 14.04 -1.79 -9.39
CA TYR A 259 12.69 -1.79 -9.97
C TYR A 259 12.74 -1.54 -11.47
N THR A 260 13.43 -0.48 -11.90
CA THR A 260 13.60 -0.16 -13.33
C THR A 260 14.29 -1.30 -14.09
N LYS A 261 15.36 -1.89 -13.54
CA LYS A 261 16.03 -3.05 -14.14
C LYS A 261 15.10 -4.26 -14.26
N SER A 262 14.16 -4.40 -13.33
CA SER A 262 13.17 -5.47 -13.33
C SER A 262 11.97 -5.16 -14.21
N GLY A 263 11.92 -4.02 -14.90
CA GLY A 263 10.83 -3.69 -15.84
C GLY A 263 9.63 -3.00 -15.19
N PHE A 264 9.77 -2.51 -13.95
CA PHE A 264 8.80 -1.61 -13.36
C PHE A 264 8.92 -0.24 -14.01
N VAL A 265 7.81 0.48 -14.11
CA VAL A 265 7.74 1.87 -14.57
C VAL A 265 7.46 2.79 -13.41
N ALA A 266 8.09 3.96 -13.41
CA ALA A 266 7.75 5.04 -12.47
C ALA A 266 6.43 5.69 -12.89
N VAL A 267 5.55 5.96 -11.93
CA VAL A 267 4.26 6.63 -12.13
C VAL A 267 4.13 7.80 -11.15
N GLU A 268 2.93 8.35 -10.97
CA GLU A 268 2.72 9.44 -10.02
C GLU A 268 3.17 9.03 -8.60
N ASP A 269 4.03 9.86 -8.03
CA ASP A 269 4.53 9.68 -6.67
C ASP A 269 3.42 9.96 -5.66
N VAL A 270 3.54 9.35 -4.49
CA VAL A 270 2.53 9.44 -3.44
C VAL A 270 3.16 9.88 -2.13
N THR A 271 2.33 10.36 -1.21
CA THR A 271 2.78 10.90 0.06
C THR A 271 2.03 10.28 1.23
N TRP A 272 2.74 9.96 2.30
CA TRP A 272 2.16 9.67 3.60
C TRP A 272 2.09 10.96 4.39
N VAL A 273 0.89 11.33 4.82
CA VAL A 273 0.65 12.53 5.63
C VAL A 273 0.14 12.11 7.00
N TYR A 274 0.76 12.66 8.04
CA TYR A 274 0.32 12.54 9.42
C TYR A 274 -0.29 13.87 9.83
N LEU A 275 -1.51 13.82 10.33
CA LEU A 275 -2.29 14.97 10.76
C LEU A 275 -2.61 14.83 12.26
N ARG A 276 -2.57 15.95 12.97
CA ARG A 276 -3.02 16.05 14.36
C ARG A 276 -3.98 17.22 14.52
N SER A 277 -4.84 17.17 15.53
CA SER A 277 -5.66 18.33 15.89
C SER A 277 -4.76 19.52 16.22
N LYS A 278 -5.18 20.70 15.77
CA LYS A 278 -4.71 21.98 16.30
C LYS A 278 -5.23 22.19 17.72
#